data_AF-A0A0A7UZE9-F1
#
_entry.id   AF-A0A0A7UZE9-F1
#
_cell.length_a   1.000
_cell.length_b   1.000
_cell.length_c   1.000
_cell.angle_alpha   90.00
_cell.angle_beta   90.00
_cell.angle_gamma   90.00
#
_symmetry.space_group_name_H-M   'P 1'
#
loop_
_entity.id
_entity.type
_entity.pdbx_description
1 polymer ?
#
loop_
_entity_poly.entity_id
_entity_poly.type
_entity_poly.pdbx_seq_one_letter_code
_entity_poly.pdbx_strand_id
1 'polypeptide(L)'
;MSSNENFNQISPSEFFYRNRDLAGFSNPTRSLYTAVREFVENSLDACDHSGILPNIHMTIKAVDPEKPDPKQYILTVKDNGPGIPSKHVPLAFGTVLYGSKFGLKQARGMFGLGATMAILYGQITTNKPVKVKSNADGKTRFDFEMKLDIQKNKPVIMKKQETPSTEQGLSVSIVLDGDYAKAGTKIRDYVYQTSLITPYATISFDDPKGEKFHHKSIIRSMPPAPTVIAPHPYGIDVETIRRMLVDTHYQIPNVDDKMIEKVRKELGMSKQKFTYNEIMKKTEKKWKSLTRPVRVVIALMSFLEADFEKLQRIRIEDVDLRNNKLIYWDYSTSQTLAADMDVESPYYKQLANTVQGESLTHFLTKRFQRVGPTAALEFCKFAKFKPETRVGNMTDQELVKLSDALQTYEGFRSPDPTCLAPLGAEPLEKGIQRRFEPDFMAVVQRTASAYSGFPFVVEMGIAYGGKIETRGTTVYRFANRIPLLYDEGSDVVLKVVKDADWNRYKVKSDSAPFIIVSHICSTRVPYKTVGKENVADRPEIEKELRLALQFLSRKLSGYMSKKGQAEAAKKRANLYSKYLPLVAQFCTELSGKKKEPNYEKMIKEETAINNTDENKEVEKNG
;
A
#
# COMPACT_ATOMS: atom_id res chain seq x y z
N MET A 1 -15.22 -45.87 20.98
CA MET A 1 -15.21 -45.61 19.53
C MET A 1 -14.31 -44.41 19.32
N SER A 2 -13.09 -44.61 18.81
CA SER A 2 -12.23 -43.51 18.38
C SER A 2 -12.94 -42.80 17.23
N SER A 3 -13.28 -41.53 17.40
CA SER A 3 -13.71 -40.70 16.29
C SER A 3 -12.59 -40.68 15.26
N ASN A 4 -12.76 -41.40 14.15
CA ASN A 4 -11.84 -41.30 13.02
C ASN A 4 -11.93 -39.86 12.49
N GLU A 5 -10.95 -39.03 12.87
CA GLU A 5 -10.84 -37.67 12.36
C GLU A 5 -10.43 -37.73 10.89
N ASN A 6 -11.24 -37.11 10.02
CA ASN A 6 -10.94 -36.96 8.60
C ASN A 6 -10.14 -35.68 8.38
N PHE A 7 -8.89 -35.82 7.95
CA PHE A 7 -8.03 -34.70 7.56
C PHE A 7 -8.38 -34.21 6.16
N ASN A 8 -8.81 -32.94 6.03
CA ASN A 8 -9.19 -32.32 4.76
C ASN A 8 -8.40 -31.02 4.52
N GLN A 9 -8.00 -30.78 3.27
CA GLN A 9 -7.40 -29.52 2.82
C GLN A 9 -8.48 -28.60 2.25
N ILE A 10 -8.41 -27.30 2.54
CA ILE A 10 -9.33 -26.28 1.99
C ILE A 10 -8.57 -25.29 1.10
N SER A 11 -9.25 -24.75 0.09
CA SER A 11 -8.69 -23.74 -0.80
C SER A 11 -8.59 -22.36 -0.10
N PRO A 12 -7.79 -21.41 -0.60
CA PRO A 12 -7.77 -20.04 -0.08
C PRO A 12 -9.17 -19.38 -0.12
N SER A 13 -9.90 -19.57 -1.22
CA SER A 13 -11.25 -19.03 -1.38
C SER A 13 -12.23 -19.65 -0.38
N GLU A 14 -12.09 -20.94 -0.09
CA GLU A 14 -12.89 -21.63 0.92
C GLU A 14 -12.55 -21.16 2.34
N PHE A 15 -11.26 -20.95 2.65
CA PHE A 15 -10.84 -20.39 3.93
C PHE A 15 -11.49 -19.02 4.17
N PHE A 16 -11.45 -18.14 3.18
CA PHE A 16 -12.06 -16.81 3.30
C PHE A 16 -13.59 -16.81 3.21
N TYR A 17 -14.19 -17.78 2.53
CA TYR A 17 -15.63 -18.04 2.61
C TYR A 17 -16.05 -18.32 4.05
N ARG A 18 -15.31 -19.19 4.75
CA ARG A 18 -15.58 -19.54 6.16
C ARG A 18 -15.22 -18.42 7.14
N ASN A 19 -14.23 -17.59 6.82
CA ASN A 19 -13.66 -16.57 7.71
C ASN A 19 -13.77 -15.15 7.11
N ARG A 20 -14.92 -14.82 6.50
CA ARG A 20 -15.12 -13.53 5.80
C ARG A 20 -14.91 -12.30 6.69
N ASP A 21 -15.12 -12.45 7.99
CA ASP A 21 -14.93 -11.39 9.00
C ASP A 21 -13.47 -10.90 9.05
N LEU A 22 -12.50 -11.78 8.76
CA LEU A 22 -11.08 -11.43 8.70
C LEU A 22 -10.78 -10.42 7.59
N ALA A 23 -11.55 -10.42 6.51
CA ALA A 23 -11.39 -9.48 5.39
C ALA A 23 -12.26 -8.23 5.53
N GLY A 24 -12.90 -8.01 6.70
CA GLY A 24 -13.79 -6.87 6.94
C GLY A 24 -15.25 -7.08 6.49
N PHE A 25 -15.61 -8.28 6.03
CA PHE A 25 -16.96 -8.62 5.56
C PHE A 25 -17.83 -9.26 6.67
N SER A 26 -17.90 -8.59 7.83
CA SER A 26 -18.53 -9.14 9.03
C SER A 26 -20.04 -8.96 9.09
N ASN A 27 -20.56 -7.83 8.62
CA ASN A 27 -21.98 -7.51 8.63
C ASN A 27 -22.35 -6.66 7.40
N PRO A 28 -23.64 -6.60 6.99
CA PRO A 28 -24.05 -5.91 5.76
C PRO A 28 -23.61 -4.44 5.68
N THR A 29 -23.62 -3.71 6.81
CA THR A 29 -23.17 -2.32 6.87
C THR A 29 -21.67 -2.20 6.55
N ARG A 30 -20.83 -2.97 7.23
CA ARG A 30 -19.37 -2.95 7.04
C ARG A 30 -18.95 -3.55 5.70
N SER A 31 -19.65 -4.59 5.23
CA SER A 31 -19.40 -5.24 3.95
C SER A 31 -19.63 -4.31 2.77
N LEU A 32 -20.72 -3.53 2.78
CA LEU A 32 -20.99 -2.53 1.74
C LEU A 32 -19.93 -1.44 1.71
N TYR A 33 -19.56 -0.90 2.88
CA TYR A 33 -18.49 0.07 3.02
C TYR A 33 -17.13 -0.48 2.52
N THR A 34 -16.78 -1.70 2.93
CA THR A 34 -15.51 -2.33 2.56
C THR A 34 -15.45 -2.59 1.05
N ALA A 35 -16.53 -3.06 0.44
CA ALA A 35 -16.60 -3.27 -1.01
C ALA A 35 -16.39 -1.97 -1.80
N VAL A 36 -17.02 -0.87 -1.35
CA VAL A 36 -16.80 0.48 -1.93
C VAL A 36 -15.33 0.85 -1.87
N ARG A 37 -14.74 0.75 -0.67
CA ARG A 37 -13.35 1.11 -0.43
C ARG A 37 -12.40 0.32 -1.34
N GLU A 38 -12.52 -1.00 -1.38
CA GLU A 38 -11.62 -1.86 -2.15
C GLU A 38 -11.69 -1.60 -3.66
N PHE A 39 -12.86 -1.29 -4.23
CA PHE A 39 -12.93 -0.93 -5.64
C PHE A 39 -12.39 0.46 -5.93
N VAL A 40 -12.72 1.46 -5.11
CA VAL A 40 -12.21 2.83 -5.29
C VAL A 40 -10.68 2.88 -5.11
N GLU A 41 -10.12 2.18 -4.12
CA GLU A 41 -8.67 2.06 -3.90
C GLU A 41 -7.97 1.46 -5.13
N ASN A 42 -8.54 0.40 -5.72
CA ASN A 42 -7.94 -0.24 -6.89
C ASN A 42 -8.01 0.64 -8.14
N SER A 43 -9.12 1.37 -8.34
CA SER A 43 -9.25 2.35 -9.43
C SER A 43 -8.24 3.49 -9.28
N LEU A 44 -8.10 4.07 -8.07
CA LEU A 44 -7.11 5.12 -7.81
C LEU A 44 -5.68 4.61 -7.99
N ASP A 45 -5.37 3.41 -7.51
CA ASP A 45 -4.06 2.80 -7.72
C ASP A 45 -3.78 2.61 -9.22
N ALA A 46 -4.74 2.10 -10.01
CA ALA A 46 -4.53 1.87 -11.44
C ALA A 46 -4.19 3.15 -12.20
N CYS A 47 -4.87 4.26 -11.85
CA CYS A 47 -4.62 5.58 -12.42
C CYS A 47 -3.28 6.16 -11.95
N ASP A 48 -3.01 6.16 -10.63
CA ASP A 48 -1.78 6.70 -10.04
C ASP A 48 -0.53 6.02 -10.60
N HIS A 49 -0.55 4.69 -10.76
CA HIS A 49 0.58 3.94 -11.31
C HIS A 49 0.85 4.22 -12.79
N SER A 50 -0.17 4.65 -13.52
CA SER A 50 -0.09 4.92 -14.96
C SER A 50 0.08 6.42 -15.26
N GLY A 51 0.13 7.27 -14.24
CA GLY A 51 0.19 8.72 -14.41
C GLY A 51 -1.08 9.33 -15.02
N ILE A 52 -2.22 8.65 -14.90
CA ILE A 52 -3.50 9.10 -15.45
C ILE A 52 -4.26 9.85 -14.36
N LEU A 53 -4.71 11.09 -14.62
CA LEU A 53 -5.56 11.82 -13.67
C LEU A 53 -6.88 11.05 -13.44
N PRO A 54 -7.17 10.59 -12.21
CA PRO A 54 -8.30 9.69 -11.98
C PRO A 54 -9.62 10.43 -12.18
N ASN A 55 -10.52 9.82 -12.95
CA ASN A 55 -11.93 10.15 -13.05
C ASN A 55 -12.73 8.90 -12.70
N ILE A 56 -13.22 8.87 -11.46
CA ILE A 56 -13.89 7.70 -10.88
C ILE A 56 -15.38 8.02 -10.73
N HIS A 57 -16.22 7.14 -11.25
CA HIS A 57 -17.66 7.20 -11.10
C HIS A 57 -18.15 5.97 -10.35
N MET A 58 -18.72 6.19 -9.17
CA MET A 58 -19.30 5.17 -8.31
C MET A 58 -20.82 5.30 -8.30
N THR A 59 -21.52 4.19 -8.39
CA THR A 59 -22.98 4.14 -8.23
C THR A 59 -23.36 3.01 -7.28
N ILE A 60 -24.30 3.28 -6.39
CA ILE A 60 -24.96 2.27 -5.57
C ILE A 60 -26.45 2.36 -5.86
N LYS A 61 -27.05 1.26 -6.31
CA LYS A 61 -28.49 1.18 -6.58
C LYS A 61 -29.13 0.07 -5.77
N ALA A 62 -30.30 0.33 -5.19
CA ALA A 62 -31.12 -0.74 -4.63
C ALA A 62 -31.58 -1.68 -5.75
N VAL A 63 -31.51 -3.00 -5.52
CA VAL A 63 -32.08 -3.98 -6.47
C VAL A 63 -33.60 -3.85 -6.52
N ASP A 64 -34.23 -3.70 -5.35
CA ASP A 64 -35.66 -3.52 -5.18
C ASP A 64 -35.92 -2.12 -4.56
N PRO A 65 -35.93 -1.03 -5.35
CA PRO A 65 -36.02 0.34 -4.82
C PRO A 65 -37.33 0.64 -4.10
N GLU A 66 -38.40 -0.07 -4.42
CA GLU A 66 -39.72 0.05 -3.76
C GLU A 66 -39.74 -0.53 -2.33
N LYS A 67 -38.75 -1.34 -1.95
CA LYS A 67 -38.65 -1.86 -0.58
C LYS A 67 -38.03 -0.81 0.34
N PRO A 68 -38.60 -0.56 1.53
CA PRO A 68 -38.10 0.44 2.46
C PRO A 68 -36.70 0.12 3.01
N ASP A 69 -36.31 -1.16 3.07
CA ASP A 69 -34.96 -1.61 3.40
C ASP A 69 -34.49 -2.63 2.34
N PRO A 70 -33.95 -2.16 1.21
CA PRO A 70 -33.51 -3.05 0.16
C PRO A 70 -32.25 -3.77 0.63
N LYS A 71 -32.38 -5.04 1.01
CA LYS A 71 -31.25 -5.88 1.48
C LYS A 71 -30.12 -6.01 0.45
N GLN A 72 -30.44 -5.92 -0.84
CA GLN A 72 -29.51 -6.11 -1.93
C GLN A 72 -29.24 -4.80 -2.68
N TYR A 73 -27.96 -4.52 -2.90
CA TYR A 73 -27.50 -3.35 -3.64
C TYR A 73 -26.58 -3.77 -4.80
N ILE A 74 -26.67 -3.02 -5.90
CA ILE A 74 -25.77 -3.08 -7.03
C ILE A 74 -24.72 -1.99 -6.84
N LEU A 75 -23.48 -2.39 -6.55
CA LEU A 75 -22.32 -1.50 -6.48
C LEU A 75 -21.58 -1.55 -7.82
N THR A 76 -21.43 -0.40 -8.46
CA THR A 76 -20.63 -0.28 -9.68
C THR A 76 -19.61 0.83 -9.52
N VAL A 77 -18.34 0.51 -9.80
CA VAL A 77 -17.25 1.48 -9.86
C VAL A 77 -16.66 1.45 -11.26
N LYS A 78 -16.49 2.64 -11.86
CA LYS A 78 -15.92 2.85 -13.17
C LYS A 78 -14.76 3.84 -13.06
N ASP A 79 -13.66 3.54 -13.72
CA ASP A 79 -12.50 4.41 -13.82
C ASP A 79 -12.04 4.60 -15.27
N ASN A 80 -11.19 5.60 -15.47
CA ASN A 80 -10.50 5.91 -16.72
C ASN A 80 -9.05 5.41 -16.72
N GLY A 81 -8.73 4.39 -15.93
CA GLY A 81 -7.38 3.86 -15.79
C GLY A 81 -6.89 3.11 -17.04
N PRO A 82 -5.76 2.39 -16.96
CA PRO A 82 -5.18 1.66 -18.09
C PRO A 82 -6.02 0.45 -18.54
N GLY A 83 -7.06 0.06 -17.78
CA GLY A 83 -7.77 -1.20 -17.96
C GLY A 83 -6.90 -2.42 -17.60
N ILE A 84 -7.47 -3.62 -17.80
CA ILE A 84 -6.78 -4.91 -17.61
C ILE A 84 -6.85 -5.70 -18.93
N PRO A 85 -5.72 -6.24 -19.45
CA PRO A 85 -5.74 -7.07 -20.65
C PRO A 85 -6.71 -8.24 -20.51
N SER A 86 -7.50 -8.51 -21.55
CA SER A 86 -8.58 -9.52 -21.57
C SER A 86 -8.18 -10.88 -20.99
N LYS A 87 -6.94 -11.34 -21.24
CA LYS A 87 -6.38 -12.60 -20.71
C LYS A 87 -6.25 -12.64 -19.18
N HIS A 88 -6.07 -11.51 -18.53
CA HIS A 88 -5.85 -11.41 -17.08
C HIS A 88 -7.12 -11.08 -16.30
N VAL A 89 -8.18 -10.57 -16.97
CA VAL A 89 -9.43 -10.18 -16.31
C VAL A 89 -10.06 -11.32 -15.48
N PRO A 90 -10.22 -12.55 -16.01
CA PRO A 90 -10.83 -13.62 -15.22
C PRO A 90 -10.00 -14.00 -13.99
N LEU A 91 -8.68 -14.06 -14.13
CA LEU A 91 -7.78 -14.40 -13.03
C LEU A 91 -7.72 -13.30 -11.96
N ALA A 92 -7.76 -12.03 -12.38
CA ALA A 92 -7.72 -10.88 -11.47
C ALA A 92 -8.91 -10.79 -10.51
N PHE A 93 -10.09 -11.23 -10.96
CA PHE A 93 -11.35 -11.09 -10.20
C PHE A 93 -11.97 -12.41 -9.75
N GLY A 94 -11.52 -13.55 -10.29
CA GLY A 94 -12.03 -14.88 -9.96
C GLY A 94 -11.00 -15.81 -9.31
N THR A 95 -9.82 -15.30 -8.94
CA THR A 95 -8.80 -16.04 -8.19
C THR A 95 -8.36 -15.23 -6.97
N VAL A 96 -8.46 -15.83 -5.79
CA VAL A 96 -7.97 -15.27 -4.52
C VAL A 96 -6.44 -15.38 -4.50
N LEU A 97 -5.76 -14.33 -4.02
CA LEU A 97 -4.29 -14.18 -4.02
C LEU A 97 -3.66 -14.16 -5.42
N TYR A 98 -4.37 -13.59 -6.40
CA TYR A 98 -3.82 -13.27 -7.71
C TYR A 98 -3.78 -11.75 -7.91
N GLY A 99 -2.63 -11.22 -8.32
CA GLY A 99 -2.49 -9.78 -8.51
C GLY A 99 -1.12 -9.36 -9.01
N SER A 100 -1.02 -8.10 -9.41
CA SER A 100 0.24 -7.47 -9.86
C SER A 100 1.00 -6.76 -8.71
N LYS A 101 0.46 -6.76 -7.49
CA LYS A 101 0.93 -5.96 -6.35
C LYS A 101 1.87 -6.69 -5.37
N PHE A 102 2.51 -7.79 -5.78
CA PHE A 102 3.38 -8.59 -4.89
C PHE A 102 4.81 -8.03 -4.70
N GLY A 103 5.22 -7.03 -5.49
CA GLY A 103 6.49 -6.34 -5.28
C GLY A 103 6.44 -5.40 -4.08
N LEU A 104 7.60 -5.14 -3.45
CA LEU A 104 7.70 -4.16 -2.38
C LEU A 104 7.60 -2.75 -2.97
N LYS A 105 6.38 -2.20 -2.96
CA LYS A 105 6.02 -0.92 -3.56
C LYS A 105 4.87 -0.30 -2.76
N GLN A 106 4.89 1.01 -2.60
CA GLN A 106 3.75 1.72 -2.01
C GLN A 106 2.50 1.53 -2.87
N ALA A 107 1.42 1.07 -2.25
CA ALA A 107 0.09 0.96 -2.84
C ALA A 107 -0.98 1.12 -1.76
N ARG A 108 -2.21 1.44 -2.17
CA ARG A 108 -3.39 1.41 -1.28
C ARG A 108 -3.74 -0.05 -0.93
N GLY A 109 -3.81 -0.90 -1.95
CA GLY A 109 -4.03 -2.35 -1.80
C GLY A 109 -2.73 -3.13 -1.56
N MET A 110 -2.69 -4.02 -0.55
CA MET A 110 -1.48 -4.78 -0.19
C MET A 110 -1.51 -6.27 -0.59
N PHE A 111 -2.67 -6.94 -0.50
CA PHE A 111 -2.72 -8.42 -0.53
C PHE A 111 -3.29 -9.03 -1.82
N GLY A 112 -3.76 -8.22 -2.78
CA GLY A 112 -4.50 -8.75 -3.94
C GLY A 112 -5.77 -9.53 -3.56
N LEU A 113 -6.33 -9.26 -2.37
CA LEU A 113 -7.48 -9.95 -1.79
C LEU A 113 -8.77 -9.15 -1.88
N GLY A 114 -8.71 -7.83 -1.66
CA GLY A 114 -9.90 -7.04 -1.32
C GLY A 114 -11.03 -7.04 -2.35
N ALA A 115 -10.73 -6.77 -3.62
CA ALA A 115 -11.74 -6.80 -4.69
C ALA A 115 -12.35 -8.20 -4.86
N THR A 116 -11.51 -9.25 -4.83
CA THR A 116 -11.96 -10.64 -4.92
C THR A 116 -12.82 -11.03 -3.72
N MET A 117 -12.52 -10.51 -2.53
CA MET A 117 -13.34 -10.69 -1.32
C MET A 117 -14.71 -10.02 -1.43
N ALA A 118 -14.77 -8.81 -2.00
CA ALA A 118 -16.05 -8.15 -2.28
C ALA A 118 -16.90 -8.96 -3.28
N ILE A 119 -16.27 -9.51 -4.32
CA ILE A 119 -16.93 -10.39 -5.30
C ILE A 119 -17.40 -11.68 -4.64
N LEU A 120 -16.55 -12.32 -3.84
CA LEU A 120 -16.87 -13.55 -3.12
C LEU A 120 -18.05 -13.31 -2.17
N TYR A 121 -18.02 -12.23 -1.38
CA TYR A 121 -19.13 -11.86 -0.50
C TYR A 121 -20.44 -11.66 -1.30
N GLY A 122 -20.40 -10.86 -2.37
CA GLY A 122 -21.58 -10.64 -3.22
C GLY A 122 -22.14 -11.93 -3.84
N GLN A 123 -21.26 -12.83 -4.27
CA GLN A 123 -21.66 -14.15 -4.79
C GLN A 123 -22.28 -15.03 -3.71
N ILE A 124 -21.74 -15.05 -2.48
CA ILE A 124 -22.29 -15.87 -1.40
C ILE A 124 -23.67 -15.38 -0.98
N THR A 125 -23.87 -14.07 -0.89
CA THR A 125 -25.13 -13.52 -0.37
C THR A 125 -26.22 -13.44 -1.43
N THR A 126 -25.86 -13.17 -2.69
CA THR A 126 -26.86 -12.95 -3.76
C THR A 126 -26.87 -14.03 -4.84
N ASN A 127 -25.84 -14.88 -4.90
CA ASN A 127 -25.61 -15.86 -5.97
C ASN A 127 -25.59 -15.25 -7.39
N LYS A 128 -25.35 -13.95 -7.52
CA LYS A 128 -25.22 -13.25 -8.81
C LYS A 128 -23.75 -13.18 -9.26
N PRO A 129 -23.47 -13.26 -10.57
CA PRO A 129 -22.11 -13.12 -11.10
C PRO A 129 -21.60 -11.68 -11.00
N VAL A 130 -20.28 -11.51 -10.92
CA VAL A 130 -19.64 -10.20 -11.11
C VAL A 130 -19.66 -9.85 -12.60
N LYS A 131 -19.89 -8.57 -12.91
CA LYS A 131 -19.77 -8.02 -14.27
C LYS A 131 -18.54 -7.14 -14.34
N VAL A 132 -17.62 -7.47 -15.25
CA VAL A 132 -16.39 -6.70 -15.46
C VAL A 132 -16.33 -6.25 -16.91
N LYS A 133 -16.16 -4.96 -17.15
CA LYS A 133 -15.91 -4.38 -18.46
C LYS A 133 -14.52 -3.77 -18.47
N SER A 134 -13.66 -4.20 -19.38
CA SER A 134 -12.28 -3.70 -19.45
C SER A 134 -11.94 -3.29 -20.88
N ASN A 135 -11.39 -2.09 -21.04
CA ASN A 135 -10.84 -1.60 -22.30
C ASN A 135 -9.42 -1.13 -22.04
N ALA A 136 -8.44 -1.95 -22.43
CA ALA A 136 -7.03 -1.71 -22.13
C ALA A 136 -6.27 -1.06 -23.30
N ASP A 137 -6.75 -1.24 -24.54
CA ASP A 137 -6.12 -0.73 -25.76
C ASP A 137 -6.79 0.54 -26.31
N GLY A 138 -7.89 0.98 -25.68
CA GLY A 138 -8.68 2.13 -26.11
C GLY A 138 -9.47 1.88 -27.38
N LYS A 139 -9.62 0.62 -27.81
CA LYS A 139 -10.30 0.23 -29.07
C LYS A 139 -11.38 -0.80 -28.83
N THR A 140 -11.11 -1.78 -27.97
CA THR A 140 -11.96 -2.94 -27.78
C THR A 140 -12.26 -3.15 -26.31
N ARG A 141 -13.54 -3.05 -25.96
CA ARG A 141 -14.05 -3.36 -24.63
C ARG A 141 -14.48 -4.82 -24.55
N PHE A 142 -13.93 -5.52 -23.56
CA PHE A 142 -14.32 -6.88 -23.21
C PHE A 142 -15.23 -6.88 -21.99
N ASP A 143 -16.42 -7.46 -22.14
CA ASP A 143 -17.43 -7.60 -21.10
C ASP A 143 -17.48 -9.05 -20.62
N PHE A 144 -17.21 -9.27 -19.33
CA PHE A 144 -17.23 -10.56 -18.68
C PHE A 144 -18.35 -10.62 -17.65
N GLU A 145 -19.12 -11.71 -17.65
CA GLU A 145 -19.93 -12.13 -16.51
C GLU A 145 -19.38 -13.45 -15.99
N MET A 146 -19.00 -13.50 -14.72
CA MET A 146 -18.31 -14.66 -14.15
C MET A 146 -18.58 -14.85 -12.65
N LYS A 147 -18.32 -16.07 -12.19
CA LYS A 147 -18.33 -16.46 -10.77
C LYS A 147 -16.97 -16.99 -10.35
N LEU A 148 -16.72 -17.03 -9.06
CA LEU A 148 -15.57 -17.69 -8.46
C LEU A 148 -15.97 -19.11 -8.03
N ASP A 149 -15.26 -20.13 -8.52
CA ASP A 149 -15.33 -21.48 -7.96
C ASP A 149 -14.57 -21.50 -6.63
N ILE A 150 -15.33 -21.57 -5.54
CA ILE A 150 -14.80 -21.46 -4.16
C ILE A 150 -13.92 -22.67 -3.84
N GLN A 151 -14.28 -23.88 -4.29
CA GLN A 151 -13.50 -25.08 -3.99
C GLN A 151 -12.19 -25.10 -4.77
N LYS A 152 -12.22 -24.72 -6.05
CA LYS A 152 -11.04 -24.78 -6.93
C LYS A 152 -10.18 -23.51 -6.92
N ASN A 153 -10.66 -22.42 -6.33
CA ASN A 153 -10.07 -21.07 -6.42
C ASN A 153 -9.79 -20.68 -7.88
N LYS A 154 -10.81 -20.78 -8.75
CA LYS A 154 -10.69 -20.49 -10.18
C LYS A 154 -11.90 -19.70 -10.70
N PRO A 155 -11.73 -18.85 -11.73
CA PRO A 155 -12.84 -18.18 -12.37
C PRO A 155 -13.68 -19.16 -13.20
N VAL A 156 -15.00 -18.99 -13.12
CA VAL A 156 -16.00 -19.64 -13.99
C VAL A 156 -16.64 -18.56 -14.85
N ILE A 157 -16.21 -18.49 -16.12
CA ILE A 157 -16.72 -17.50 -17.08
C ILE A 157 -18.07 -17.99 -17.60
N MET A 158 -19.12 -17.21 -17.33
CA MET A 158 -20.48 -17.51 -17.81
C MET A 158 -20.75 -16.85 -19.17
N LYS A 159 -20.24 -15.63 -19.35
CA LYS A 159 -20.44 -14.84 -20.57
C LYS A 159 -19.20 -14.01 -20.86
N LYS A 160 -18.81 -13.95 -22.13
CA LYS A 160 -17.77 -13.06 -22.66
C LYS A 160 -18.31 -12.40 -23.93
N GLN A 161 -18.25 -11.07 -23.99
CA GLN A 161 -18.62 -10.28 -25.17
C GLN A 161 -17.52 -9.27 -25.50
N GLU A 162 -17.42 -8.93 -26.77
CA GLU A 162 -16.47 -7.95 -27.30
C GLU A 162 -17.24 -6.85 -28.00
N THR A 163 -16.92 -5.59 -27.70
CA THR A 163 -17.59 -4.42 -28.27
C THR A 163 -16.55 -3.34 -28.59
N PRO A 164 -16.61 -2.73 -29.79
CA PRO A 164 -15.79 -1.55 -30.09
C PRO A 164 -16.09 -0.41 -29.11
N SER A 165 -15.04 0.21 -28.57
CA SER A 165 -15.18 1.32 -27.64
C SER A 165 -13.91 2.16 -27.59
N THR A 166 -14.08 3.49 -27.61
CA THR A 166 -13.00 4.45 -27.44
C THR A 166 -12.75 4.82 -25.98
N GLU A 167 -13.59 4.35 -25.06
CA GLU A 167 -13.48 4.68 -23.64
C GLU A 167 -12.56 3.67 -22.95
N GLN A 168 -11.32 4.09 -22.69
CA GLN A 168 -10.34 3.31 -21.94
C GLN A 168 -10.70 3.28 -20.44
N GLY A 169 -10.47 2.16 -19.79
CA GLY A 169 -10.69 2.02 -18.36
C GLY A 169 -11.26 0.67 -17.94
N LEU A 170 -11.71 0.62 -16.69
CA LEU A 170 -12.29 -0.56 -16.08
C LEU A 170 -13.63 -0.20 -15.42
N SER A 171 -14.61 -1.08 -15.55
CA SER A 171 -15.85 -1.02 -14.78
C SER A 171 -16.12 -2.37 -14.13
N VAL A 172 -16.32 -2.37 -12.82
CA VAL A 172 -16.66 -3.57 -12.04
C VAL A 172 -18.01 -3.33 -11.38
N SER A 173 -18.91 -4.30 -11.52
CA SER A 173 -20.25 -4.27 -10.95
C SER A 173 -20.54 -5.59 -10.23
N ILE A 174 -20.93 -5.49 -8.97
CA ILE A 174 -21.35 -6.64 -8.15
C ILE A 174 -22.70 -6.36 -7.52
N VAL A 175 -23.43 -7.43 -7.22
CA VAL A 175 -24.61 -7.37 -6.36
C VAL A 175 -24.25 -8.00 -5.02
N LEU A 176 -24.51 -7.31 -3.93
CA LEU A 176 -24.19 -7.77 -2.58
C LEU A 176 -25.30 -7.42 -1.59
N ASP A 177 -25.32 -8.13 -0.47
CA ASP A 177 -26.17 -7.79 0.67
C ASP A 177 -25.54 -6.65 1.47
N GLY A 178 -26.28 -5.57 1.69
CA GLY A 178 -25.81 -4.37 2.39
C GLY A 178 -26.89 -3.71 3.24
N ASP A 179 -26.48 -2.73 4.04
CA ASP A 179 -27.38 -1.83 4.78
C ASP A 179 -26.90 -0.39 4.54
N TYR A 180 -27.44 0.25 3.50
CA TYR A 180 -27.03 1.61 3.13
C TYR A 180 -27.58 2.66 4.12
N ALA A 181 -28.70 2.38 4.79
CA ALA A 181 -29.25 3.30 5.78
C ALA A 181 -28.24 3.60 6.89
N LYS A 182 -27.50 2.58 7.34
CA LYS A 182 -26.42 2.73 8.33
C LYS A 182 -25.07 3.07 7.70
N ALA A 183 -24.72 2.49 6.55
CA ALA A 183 -23.41 2.66 5.93
C ALA A 183 -23.25 4.00 5.18
N GLY A 184 -24.36 4.61 4.75
CA GLY A 184 -24.35 5.72 3.80
C GLY A 184 -23.55 6.93 4.25
N THR A 185 -23.64 7.31 5.54
CA THR A 185 -22.82 8.41 6.07
C THR A 185 -21.33 8.10 5.99
N LYS A 186 -20.90 6.90 6.41
CA LYS A 186 -19.49 6.50 6.34
C LYS A 186 -18.98 6.38 4.89
N ILE A 187 -19.83 5.94 3.95
CA ILE A 187 -19.49 5.89 2.53
C ILE A 187 -19.29 7.31 1.97
N ARG A 188 -20.18 8.24 2.33
CA ARG A 188 -20.04 9.66 1.95
C ARG A 188 -18.79 10.28 2.58
N ASP A 189 -18.54 10.03 3.85
CA ASP A 189 -17.31 10.47 4.53
C ASP A 189 -16.06 9.94 3.83
N TYR A 190 -16.08 8.67 3.40
CA TYR A 190 -14.96 8.08 2.66
C TYR A 190 -14.70 8.79 1.34
N VAL A 191 -15.74 9.02 0.53
CA VAL A 191 -15.63 9.76 -0.74
C VAL A 191 -15.16 11.21 -0.49
N TYR A 192 -15.73 11.85 0.53
CA TYR A 192 -15.38 13.20 0.96
C TYR A 192 -13.91 13.30 1.40
N GLN A 193 -13.42 12.37 2.22
CA GLN A 193 -12.04 12.37 2.71
C GLN A 193 -11.05 11.91 1.64
N THR A 194 -11.44 11.00 0.75
CA THR A 194 -10.62 10.60 -0.40
C THR A 194 -10.34 11.81 -1.29
N SER A 195 -11.36 12.63 -1.60
CA SER A 195 -11.16 13.86 -2.37
C SER A 195 -10.30 14.93 -1.67
N LEU A 196 -10.09 14.84 -0.34
CA LEU A 196 -9.14 15.68 0.39
C LEU A 196 -7.68 15.25 0.13
N ILE A 197 -7.40 13.95 0.23
CA ILE A 197 -6.03 13.40 0.12
C ILE A 197 -5.61 13.05 -1.32
N THR A 198 -6.56 13.02 -2.26
CA THR A 198 -6.30 12.93 -3.70
C THR A 198 -6.91 14.13 -4.42
N PRO A 199 -6.38 15.36 -4.21
CA PRO A 199 -6.95 16.58 -4.78
C PRO A 199 -6.82 16.65 -6.31
N TYR A 200 -6.07 15.76 -6.93
CA TYR A 200 -5.94 15.63 -8.38
C TYR A 200 -6.99 14.70 -9.02
N ALA A 201 -7.78 13.98 -8.22
CA ALA A 201 -8.81 13.06 -8.69
C ALA A 201 -10.18 13.75 -8.78
N THR A 202 -10.96 13.37 -9.80
CA THR A 202 -12.40 13.64 -9.86
C THR A 202 -13.15 12.40 -9.42
N ILE A 203 -14.00 12.53 -8.40
CA ILE A 203 -14.77 11.42 -7.84
C ILE A 203 -16.24 11.81 -7.84
N SER A 204 -17.06 11.01 -8.53
CA SER A 204 -18.52 11.16 -8.56
C SER A 204 -19.17 9.96 -7.89
N PHE A 205 -20.16 10.20 -7.05
CA PHE A 205 -20.91 9.17 -6.36
C PHE A 205 -22.41 9.43 -6.50
N ASP A 206 -23.10 8.50 -7.15
CA ASP A 206 -24.56 8.46 -7.22
C ASP A 206 -25.07 7.45 -6.19
N ASP A 207 -25.84 7.95 -5.23
CA ASP A 207 -26.30 7.17 -4.10
C ASP A 207 -27.67 6.50 -4.37
N PRO A 208 -28.08 5.51 -3.55
CA PRO A 208 -29.36 4.81 -3.73
C PRO A 208 -30.60 5.69 -3.55
N LYS A 209 -30.45 6.85 -2.91
CA LYS A 209 -31.53 7.83 -2.68
C LYS A 209 -31.66 8.82 -3.83
N GLY A 210 -30.79 8.73 -4.84
CA GLY A 210 -30.76 9.64 -5.99
C GLY A 210 -29.93 10.89 -5.76
N GLU A 211 -29.26 11.02 -4.60
CA GLU A 211 -28.33 12.12 -4.35
C GLU A 211 -27.04 11.91 -5.15
N LYS A 212 -26.56 12.99 -5.78
CA LYS A 212 -25.34 12.97 -6.58
C LYS A 212 -24.28 13.84 -5.91
N PHE A 213 -23.17 13.20 -5.54
CA PHE A 213 -22.00 13.86 -4.96
C PHE A 213 -20.94 13.96 -6.04
N HIS A 214 -20.48 15.18 -6.34
CA HIS A 214 -19.49 15.40 -7.38
C HIS A 214 -18.32 16.22 -6.83
N HIS A 215 -17.18 15.55 -6.65
CA HIS A 215 -15.94 16.16 -6.18
C HIS A 215 -14.98 16.30 -7.37
N LYS A 216 -14.85 17.52 -7.89
CA LYS A 216 -13.91 17.84 -8.98
C LYS A 216 -12.48 17.91 -8.45
N SER A 217 -11.52 17.60 -9.32
CA SER A 217 -10.11 17.82 -9.01
C SER A 217 -9.82 19.32 -8.76
N ILE A 218 -8.97 19.56 -7.77
CA ILE A 218 -8.50 20.87 -7.31
C ILE A 218 -7.18 21.21 -8.01
N ILE A 219 -6.33 20.20 -8.24
CA ILE A 219 -5.03 20.35 -8.89
C ILE A 219 -4.93 19.46 -10.14
N ARG A 220 -4.04 19.82 -11.06
CA ARG A 220 -3.76 19.05 -12.29
C ARG A 220 -2.40 18.35 -12.27
N SER A 221 -1.61 18.53 -11.21
CA SER A 221 -0.35 17.83 -10.99
C SER A 221 -0.58 16.61 -10.09
N MET A 222 0.03 15.49 -10.46
CA MET A 222 0.04 14.26 -9.66
C MET A 222 1.45 14.01 -9.13
N PRO A 223 1.60 13.46 -7.91
CA PRO A 223 2.90 12.97 -7.45
C PRO A 223 3.48 11.89 -8.38
N PRO A 224 4.81 11.73 -8.44
CA PRO A 224 5.43 10.67 -9.23
C PRO A 224 4.94 9.29 -8.78
N ALA A 225 4.84 8.35 -9.73
CA ALA A 225 4.43 6.99 -9.42
C ALA A 225 5.48 6.30 -8.53
N PRO A 226 5.05 5.52 -7.51
CA PRO A 226 6.00 4.79 -6.68
C PRO A 226 6.76 3.75 -7.51
N THR A 227 7.98 3.43 -7.08
CA THR A 227 8.84 2.41 -7.73
C THR A 227 8.93 1.14 -6.90
N VAL A 228 9.20 0.01 -7.56
CA VAL A 228 9.46 -1.26 -6.85
C VAL A 228 10.90 -1.22 -6.36
N ILE A 229 11.12 -1.57 -5.10
CA ILE A 229 12.45 -1.62 -4.51
C ILE A 229 12.81 -3.00 -3.99
N ALA A 230 14.12 -3.25 -3.91
CA ALA A 230 14.66 -4.34 -3.12
C ALA A 230 14.42 -4.08 -1.62
N PRO A 231 14.19 -5.12 -0.81
CA PRO A 231 13.96 -4.94 0.61
C PRO A 231 15.25 -4.51 1.36
N HIS A 232 15.06 -3.91 2.53
CA HIS A 232 16.17 -3.48 3.38
C HIS A 232 16.59 -4.59 4.35
N PRO A 233 17.89 -4.77 4.68
CA PRO A 233 18.37 -5.79 5.62
C PRO A 233 17.62 -5.86 6.95
N TYR A 234 17.37 -4.72 7.61
CA TYR A 234 16.63 -4.65 8.88
C TYR A 234 15.23 -5.28 8.91
N GLY A 235 14.58 -5.48 7.76
CA GLY A 235 13.20 -5.94 7.67
C GLY A 235 13.04 -7.40 7.26
N ILE A 236 14.12 -8.18 7.30
CA ILE A 236 14.21 -9.48 6.65
C ILE A 236 14.16 -10.60 7.67
N ASP A 237 13.38 -11.63 7.35
CA ASP A 237 13.31 -12.89 8.08
C ASP A 237 13.92 -14.04 7.26
N VAL A 238 14.10 -15.19 7.91
CA VAL A 238 14.67 -16.41 7.31
C VAL A 238 13.89 -16.87 6.07
N GLU A 239 12.56 -16.78 6.11
CA GLU A 239 11.70 -17.19 5.00
C GLU A 239 11.87 -16.27 3.77
N THR A 240 12.00 -14.97 4.00
CA THR A 240 12.29 -14.00 2.94
C THR A 240 13.66 -14.27 2.33
N ILE A 241 14.68 -14.61 3.15
CA ILE A 241 15.98 -15.04 2.64
C ILE A 241 15.81 -16.29 1.78
N ARG A 242 15.13 -17.33 2.26
CA ARG A 242 14.90 -18.57 1.48
C ARG A 242 14.23 -18.30 0.13
N ARG A 243 13.21 -17.44 0.08
CA ARG A 243 12.57 -17.04 -1.19
C ARG A 243 13.55 -16.37 -2.14
N MET A 244 14.37 -15.46 -1.64
CA MET A 244 15.43 -14.84 -2.44
C MET A 244 16.44 -15.86 -2.93
N LEU A 245 16.74 -16.88 -2.11
CA LEU A 245 17.62 -17.96 -2.53
C LEU A 245 16.99 -18.76 -3.66
N VAL A 246 15.73 -19.18 -3.57
CA VAL A 246 15.03 -19.86 -4.67
C VAL A 246 15.09 -19.04 -5.97
N ASP A 247 14.93 -17.71 -5.89
CA ASP A 247 15.08 -16.81 -7.04
C ASP A 247 16.53 -16.69 -7.57
N THR A 248 17.54 -17.03 -6.76
CA THR A 248 18.96 -17.09 -7.17
C THR A 248 19.38 -18.44 -7.72
N HIS A 249 18.69 -19.52 -7.34
CA HIS A 249 18.95 -20.84 -7.91
C HIS A 249 18.59 -20.78 -9.38
N TYR A 250 19.54 -21.12 -10.24
CA TYR A 250 19.21 -21.35 -11.62
C TYR A 250 18.24 -22.54 -11.63
N GLN A 251 16.95 -22.28 -11.91
CA GLN A 251 15.94 -23.32 -11.95
C GLN A 251 16.42 -24.40 -12.89
N ILE A 252 16.50 -25.63 -12.36
CA ILE A 252 16.77 -26.79 -13.19
C ILE A 252 15.72 -26.76 -14.31
N PRO A 253 16.14 -26.65 -15.58
CA PRO A 253 15.20 -26.48 -16.66
C PRO A 253 14.30 -27.71 -16.72
N ASN A 254 12.99 -27.49 -16.77
CA ASN A 254 12.06 -28.57 -17.05
C ASN A 254 12.45 -29.20 -18.39
N VAL A 255 12.57 -30.53 -18.39
CA VAL A 255 12.94 -31.26 -19.61
C VAL A 255 11.68 -31.51 -20.42
N ASP A 256 11.15 -30.43 -20.97
CA ASP A 256 10.05 -30.44 -21.93
C ASP A 256 10.57 -30.72 -23.35
N ASP A 257 9.65 -30.93 -24.30
CA ASP A 257 10.01 -31.24 -25.69
C ASP A 257 10.89 -30.15 -26.32
N LYS A 258 10.72 -28.88 -25.91
CA LYS A 258 11.55 -27.76 -26.38
C LYS A 258 12.98 -27.86 -25.87
N MET A 259 13.16 -28.21 -24.60
CA MET A 259 14.48 -28.38 -24.01
C MET A 259 15.20 -29.58 -24.62
N ILE A 260 14.49 -30.68 -24.87
CA ILE A 260 15.04 -31.85 -25.57
C ILE A 260 15.47 -31.49 -26.99
N GLU A 261 14.64 -30.75 -27.73
CA GLU A 261 14.98 -30.28 -29.07
C GLU A 261 16.22 -29.36 -29.07
N LYS A 262 16.33 -28.50 -28.06
CA LYS A 262 17.51 -27.65 -27.85
C LYS A 262 18.77 -28.46 -27.58
N VAL A 263 18.71 -29.46 -26.70
CA VAL A 263 19.83 -30.37 -26.40
C VAL A 263 20.25 -31.12 -27.68
N ARG A 264 19.28 -31.66 -28.44
CA ARG A 264 19.55 -32.35 -29.72
C ARG A 264 20.23 -31.43 -30.74
N LYS A 265 19.77 -30.19 -30.86
CA LYS A 265 20.34 -29.20 -31.79
C LYS A 265 21.79 -28.84 -31.42
N GLU A 266 22.08 -28.59 -30.14
CA GLU A 266 23.43 -28.24 -29.69
C GLU A 266 24.42 -29.42 -29.79
N LEU A 267 23.95 -30.65 -29.54
CA LEU A 267 24.78 -31.85 -29.70
C LEU A 267 24.93 -32.29 -31.17
N GLY A 268 24.08 -31.81 -32.09
CA GLY A 268 24.08 -32.23 -33.50
C GLY A 268 23.54 -33.64 -33.67
N MET A 269 22.34 -33.89 -33.13
CA MET A 269 21.65 -35.18 -33.14
C MET A 269 20.46 -35.13 -34.09
N SER A 270 20.17 -36.25 -34.79
CA SER A 270 18.96 -36.41 -35.61
C SER A 270 17.72 -36.62 -34.71
N LYS A 271 16.52 -36.77 -35.29
CA LYS A 271 15.29 -37.05 -34.52
C LYS A 271 15.15 -38.50 -34.04
N GLN A 272 16.15 -39.37 -34.28
CA GLN A 272 16.12 -40.77 -33.84
C GLN A 272 16.22 -40.91 -32.30
N LYS A 273 15.78 -42.05 -31.75
CA LYS A 273 15.98 -42.39 -30.34
C LYS A 273 17.47 -42.63 -30.10
N PHE A 274 18.02 -41.99 -29.07
CA PHE A 274 19.41 -42.16 -28.66
C PHE A 274 19.45 -42.70 -27.25
N THR A 275 20.39 -43.62 -27.02
CA THR A 275 20.63 -44.16 -25.68
C THR A 275 21.50 -43.22 -24.86
N TYR A 276 21.42 -43.32 -23.53
CA TYR A 276 22.23 -42.54 -22.58
C TYR A 276 23.73 -42.48 -22.97
N ASN A 277 24.33 -43.64 -23.29
CA ASN A 277 25.74 -43.75 -23.64
C ASN A 277 26.13 -42.94 -24.90
N GLU A 278 25.25 -42.87 -25.90
CA GLU A 278 25.49 -42.10 -27.13
C GLU A 278 25.45 -40.59 -26.88
N ILE A 279 24.56 -40.16 -25.99
CA ILE A 279 24.40 -38.77 -25.57
C ILE A 279 25.65 -38.31 -24.81
N MET A 280 26.14 -39.12 -23.87
CA MET A 280 27.33 -38.80 -23.08
C MET A 280 28.60 -38.73 -23.96
N LYS A 281 28.79 -39.67 -24.89
CA LYS A 281 29.95 -39.68 -25.80
C LYS A 281 30.03 -38.46 -26.72
N LYS A 282 28.88 -37.95 -27.19
CA LYS A 282 28.83 -36.70 -27.97
C LYS A 282 29.03 -35.46 -27.08
N THR A 283 28.56 -35.52 -25.84
CA THR A 283 28.70 -34.45 -24.86
C THR A 283 30.16 -34.17 -24.56
N GLU A 284 30.98 -35.19 -24.29
CA GLU A 284 32.41 -35.03 -23.96
C GLU A 284 33.15 -34.21 -25.02
N LYS A 285 32.86 -34.46 -26.31
CA LYS A 285 33.49 -33.74 -27.43
C LYS A 285 33.06 -32.28 -27.54
N LYS A 286 31.86 -31.93 -27.08
CA LYS A 286 31.25 -30.61 -27.28
C LYS A 286 31.01 -29.82 -25.98
N TRP A 287 31.38 -30.35 -24.82
CA TRP A 287 31.03 -29.79 -23.52
C TRP A 287 31.27 -28.27 -23.40
N LYS A 288 32.43 -27.79 -23.88
CA LYS A 288 32.83 -26.37 -23.82
C LYS A 288 31.99 -25.46 -24.72
N SER A 289 31.37 -25.97 -25.80
CA SER A 289 30.52 -25.19 -26.71
C SER A 289 29.04 -25.19 -26.30
N LEU A 290 28.63 -26.05 -25.38
CA LEU A 290 27.23 -26.15 -24.94
C LEU A 290 26.81 -24.95 -24.10
N THR A 291 25.55 -24.56 -24.21
CA THR A 291 24.96 -23.52 -23.36
C THR A 291 24.75 -24.04 -21.93
N ARG A 292 24.77 -23.12 -20.94
CA ARG A 292 24.57 -23.46 -19.52
C ARG A 292 23.31 -24.32 -19.25
N PRO A 293 22.13 -24.02 -19.82
CA PRO A 293 20.93 -24.87 -19.66
C PRO A 293 21.17 -26.32 -20.09
N VAL A 294 21.82 -26.52 -21.24
CA VAL A 294 22.07 -27.84 -21.81
C VAL A 294 23.08 -28.62 -20.97
N ARG A 295 24.12 -27.95 -20.46
CA ARG A 295 25.08 -28.56 -19.52
C ARG A 295 24.43 -29.04 -18.22
N VAL A 296 23.45 -28.30 -17.70
CA VAL A 296 22.71 -28.71 -16.48
C VAL A 296 21.87 -29.96 -16.74
N VAL A 297 21.14 -30.02 -17.86
CA VAL A 297 20.36 -31.22 -18.24
C VAL A 297 21.26 -32.43 -18.41
N ILE A 298 22.41 -32.27 -19.08
CA ILE A 298 23.33 -33.40 -19.29
C ILE A 298 24.00 -33.83 -17.98
N ALA A 299 24.29 -32.89 -17.08
CA ALA A 299 24.78 -33.23 -15.75
C ALA A 299 23.74 -34.06 -14.96
N LEU A 300 22.44 -33.72 -15.05
CA LEU A 300 21.37 -34.52 -14.45
C LEU A 300 21.25 -35.90 -15.11
N MET A 301 21.35 -35.99 -16.44
CA MET A 301 21.37 -37.26 -17.17
C MET A 301 22.50 -38.17 -16.68
N SER A 302 23.68 -37.59 -16.42
CA SER A 302 24.85 -38.32 -15.93
C SER A 302 24.61 -38.95 -14.56
N PHE A 303 24.01 -38.22 -13.61
CA PHE A 303 23.82 -38.71 -12.24
C PHE A 303 22.57 -39.60 -12.07
N LEU A 304 21.57 -39.43 -12.92
CA LEU A 304 20.35 -40.26 -12.92
C LEU A 304 20.46 -41.50 -13.80
N GLU A 305 21.56 -41.62 -14.56
CA GLU A 305 21.75 -42.60 -15.65
C GLU A 305 20.49 -42.71 -16.51
N ALA A 306 19.99 -41.55 -16.94
CA ALA A 306 18.67 -41.41 -17.53
C ALA A 306 18.76 -40.86 -18.95
N ASP A 307 17.95 -41.43 -19.83
CA ASP A 307 17.68 -40.88 -21.16
C ASP A 307 16.57 -39.81 -21.10
N PHE A 308 16.22 -39.24 -22.25
CA PHE A 308 15.19 -38.19 -22.31
C PHE A 308 13.81 -38.67 -21.87
N GLU A 309 13.44 -39.93 -22.13
CA GLU A 309 12.12 -40.48 -21.75
C GLU A 309 12.03 -40.66 -20.24
N LYS A 310 13.10 -41.12 -19.59
CA LYS A 310 13.17 -41.26 -18.12
C LYS A 310 13.21 -39.88 -17.45
N LEU A 311 13.94 -38.91 -18.00
CA LEU A 311 13.98 -37.56 -17.43
C LEU A 311 12.65 -36.80 -17.53
N GLN A 312 11.85 -37.04 -18.56
CA GLN A 312 10.48 -36.48 -18.66
C GLN A 312 9.53 -36.99 -17.57
N ARG A 313 9.84 -38.15 -16.98
CA ARG A 313 9.06 -38.79 -15.91
C ARG A 313 9.62 -38.51 -14.51
N ILE A 314 10.64 -37.66 -14.42
CA ILE A 314 11.29 -37.31 -13.18
C ILE A 314 11.12 -35.81 -12.94
N ARG A 315 10.79 -35.45 -11.71
CA ARG A 315 10.86 -34.08 -11.23
C ARG A 315 11.96 -33.99 -10.19
N ILE A 316 12.99 -33.18 -10.45
CA ILE A 316 14.01 -32.91 -9.44
C ILE A 316 13.37 -32.11 -8.31
N GLU A 317 13.50 -32.62 -7.09
CA GLU A 317 12.97 -31.97 -5.88
C GLU A 317 14.06 -31.16 -5.19
N ASP A 318 15.26 -31.72 -5.05
CA ASP A 318 16.38 -31.06 -4.39
C ASP A 318 17.75 -31.62 -4.85
N VAL A 319 18.80 -30.82 -4.68
CA VAL A 319 20.19 -31.22 -4.92
C VAL A 319 20.97 -30.99 -3.62
N ASP A 320 21.06 -32.03 -2.81
CA ASP A 320 21.77 -32.00 -1.54
C ASP A 320 23.27 -32.17 -1.76
N LEU A 321 23.97 -31.03 -1.83
CA LEU A 321 25.43 -31.01 -1.97
C LEU A 321 26.19 -31.45 -0.72
N ARG A 322 25.54 -31.53 0.46
CA ARG A 322 26.20 -31.95 1.70
C ARG A 322 26.35 -33.45 1.75
N ASN A 323 25.27 -34.14 1.40
CA ASN A 323 25.25 -35.60 1.32
C ASN A 323 25.62 -36.13 -0.08
N ASN A 324 25.88 -35.22 -1.03
CA ASN A 324 26.09 -35.52 -2.44
C ASN A 324 24.95 -36.35 -3.02
N LYS A 325 23.70 -35.96 -2.77
CA LYS A 325 22.50 -36.66 -3.26
C LYS A 325 21.64 -35.77 -4.13
N LEU A 326 21.17 -36.33 -5.23
CA LEU A 326 20.17 -35.73 -6.10
C LEU A 326 18.82 -36.34 -5.74
N ILE A 327 17.92 -35.55 -5.15
CA ILE A 327 16.60 -35.98 -4.70
C ILE A 327 15.59 -35.68 -5.80
N TYR A 328 14.82 -36.69 -6.20
CA TYR A 328 13.88 -36.55 -7.29
C TYR A 328 12.63 -37.39 -7.08
N TRP A 329 11.49 -36.87 -7.53
CA TRP A 329 10.23 -37.58 -7.61
C TRP A 329 10.16 -38.33 -8.93
N ASP A 330 9.94 -39.65 -8.89
CA ASP A 330 9.69 -40.47 -10.06
C ASP A 330 8.18 -40.71 -10.21
N TYR A 331 7.59 -40.21 -11.31
CA TYR A 331 6.16 -40.37 -11.58
C TYR A 331 5.77 -41.82 -11.91
N SER A 332 6.73 -42.69 -12.29
CA SER A 332 6.44 -44.09 -12.60
C SER A 332 6.28 -44.95 -11.35
N THR A 333 7.06 -44.66 -10.31
CA THR A 333 7.01 -45.37 -9.02
C THR A 333 6.21 -44.60 -7.96
N SER A 334 5.90 -43.33 -8.20
CA SER A 334 5.23 -42.41 -7.27
C SER A 334 5.96 -42.32 -5.92
N GLN A 335 7.29 -42.25 -5.96
CA GLN A 335 8.16 -42.16 -4.79
C GLN A 335 9.25 -41.10 -5.00
N THR A 336 9.67 -40.48 -3.89
CA THR A 336 10.91 -39.69 -3.84
C THR A 336 12.10 -40.63 -3.71
N LEU A 337 13.01 -40.56 -4.67
CA LEU A 337 14.26 -41.33 -4.72
C LEU A 337 15.46 -40.38 -4.60
N ALA A 338 16.61 -40.93 -4.21
CA ALA A 338 17.86 -40.19 -4.13
C ALA A 338 18.95 -40.93 -4.91
N ALA A 339 19.62 -40.22 -5.82
CA ALA A 339 20.78 -40.72 -6.56
C ALA A 339 22.07 -40.12 -5.99
N ASP A 340 23.12 -40.92 -5.87
CA ASP A 340 24.42 -40.44 -5.41
C ASP A 340 25.13 -39.65 -6.51
N MET A 341 25.68 -38.49 -6.15
CA MET A 341 26.46 -37.63 -7.03
C MET A 341 27.95 -37.86 -6.77
N ASP A 342 28.63 -38.45 -7.75
CA ASP A 342 30.09 -38.55 -7.73
C ASP A 342 30.73 -37.14 -7.82
N VAL A 343 31.59 -36.82 -6.84
CA VAL A 343 32.27 -35.53 -6.70
C VAL A 343 33.43 -35.38 -7.69
N GLU A 344 34.04 -36.48 -8.13
CA GLU A 344 35.14 -36.48 -9.08
C GLU A 344 34.66 -36.25 -10.53
N SER A 345 33.37 -36.48 -10.77
CA SER A 345 32.74 -36.28 -12.08
C SER A 345 32.88 -34.84 -12.59
N PRO A 346 33.23 -34.63 -13.87
CA PRO A 346 33.31 -33.30 -14.47
C PRO A 346 31.94 -32.58 -14.49
N TYR A 347 30.85 -33.33 -14.34
CA TYR A 347 29.48 -32.83 -14.31
C TYR A 347 29.06 -32.30 -12.93
N TYR A 348 29.71 -32.75 -11.84
CA TYR A 348 29.41 -32.33 -10.47
C TYR A 348 29.56 -30.82 -10.31
N LYS A 349 30.67 -30.25 -10.80
CA LYS A 349 30.92 -28.79 -10.75
C LYS A 349 29.81 -27.98 -11.44
N GLN A 350 29.17 -28.53 -12.48
CA GLN A 350 28.10 -27.83 -13.18
C GLN A 350 26.82 -27.78 -12.33
N LEU A 351 26.45 -28.88 -11.69
CA LEU A 351 25.28 -28.95 -10.79
C LEU A 351 25.54 -28.22 -9.47
N ALA A 352 26.72 -28.40 -8.88
CA ALA A 352 27.15 -27.67 -7.69
C ALA A 352 27.10 -26.15 -7.91
N ASN A 353 27.69 -25.61 -8.99
CA ASN A 353 27.62 -24.16 -9.26
C ASN A 353 26.20 -23.65 -9.57
N THR A 354 25.30 -24.54 -9.98
CA THR A 354 23.90 -24.22 -10.25
C THR A 354 23.11 -24.07 -8.96
N VAL A 355 23.45 -24.88 -7.95
CA VAL A 355 22.75 -24.99 -6.66
C VAL A 355 23.39 -24.14 -5.56
N GLN A 356 24.72 -23.99 -5.56
CA GLN A 356 25.44 -23.18 -4.57
C GLN A 356 25.06 -21.68 -4.60
N GLY A 357 24.46 -21.21 -5.70
CA GLY A 357 23.99 -19.84 -5.82
C GLY A 357 25.12 -18.80 -5.77
N GLU A 358 24.79 -17.59 -5.33
CA GLU A 358 25.69 -16.44 -5.29
C GLU A 358 26.57 -16.45 -4.02
N SER A 359 27.68 -15.70 -4.00
CA SER A 359 28.43 -15.47 -2.74
C SER A 359 27.62 -14.58 -1.80
N LEU A 360 27.85 -14.67 -0.50
CA LEU A 360 27.14 -13.86 0.50
C LEU A 360 27.31 -12.36 0.21
N THR A 361 28.50 -11.90 -0.16
CA THR A 361 28.73 -10.50 -0.52
C THR A 361 27.96 -10.06 -1.76
N HIS A 362 27.88 -10.90 -2.79
CA HIS A 362 27.13 -10.61 -4.00
C HIS A 362 25.62 -10.62 -3.74
N PHE A 363 25.15 -11.62 -2.99
CA PHE A 363 23.77 -11.71 -2.52
C PHE A 363 23.37 -10.45 -1.76
N LEU A 364 24.20 -10.02 -0.79
CA LEU A 364 23.94 -8.83 0.01
C LEU A 364 23.84 -7.55 -0.83
N THR A 365 24.77 -7.37 -1.77
CA THR A 365 24.84 -6.17 -2.62
C THR A 365 23.72 -6.13 -3.66
N LYS A 366 23.32 -7.28 -4.20
CA LYS A 366 22.35 -7.36 -5.30
C LYS A 366 20.90 -7.41 -4.83
N ARG A 367 20.63 -8.08 -3.70
CA ARG A 367 19.27 -8.39 -3.24
C ARG A 367 18.73 -7.42 -2.20
N PHE A 368 19.58 -6.62 -1.57
CA PHE A 368 19.16 -5.62 -0.60
C PHE A 368 19.45 -4.21 -1.07
N GLN A 369 18.55 -3.29 -0.74
CA GLN A 369 18.78 -1.88 -0.99
C GLN A 369 19.86 -1.33 -0.05
N ARG A 370 20.59 -0.31 -0.50
CA ARG A 370 21.53 0.47 0.30
C ARG A 370 22.70 -0.34 0.90
N VAL A 371 22.97 -1.53 0.37
CA VAL A 371 24.14 -2.35 0.70
C VAL A 371 25.16 -2.27 -0.43
N GLY A 372 26.28 -1.59 -0.19
CA GLY A 372 27.41 -1.57 -1.11
C GLY A 372 28.46 -2.65 -0.80
N PRO A 373 29.47 -2.84 -1.65
CA PRO A 373 30.53 -3.83 -1.43
C PRO A 373 31.26 -3.66 -0.10
N THR A 374 31.55 -2.41 0.30
CA THR A 374 32.21 -2.11 1.59
C THR A 374 31.34 -2.52 2.77
N ALA A 375 30.05 -2.14 2.76
CA ALA A 375 29.11 -2.47 3.82
C ALA A 375 28.87 -3.99 3.91
N ALA A 376 28.83 -4.69 2.78
CA ALA A 376 28.70 -6.15 2.76
C ALA A 376 29.93 -6.85 3.39
N LEU A 377 31.14 -6.34 3.15
CA LEU A 377 32.36 -6.88 3.77
C LEU A 377 32.42 -6.60 5.27
N GLU A 378 32.06 -5.39 5.70
CA GLU A 378 31.98 -5.04 7.13
C GLU A 378 30.92 -5.86 7.86
N PHE A 379 29.75 -6.06 7.23
CA PHE A 379 28.72 -6.95 7.73
C PHE A 379 29.21 -8.39 7.88
N CYS A 380 29.91 -8.94 6.88
CA CYS A 380 30.44 -10.31 6.96
C CYS A 380 31.42 -10.46 8.13
N LYS A 381 32.25 -9.45 8.40
CA LYS A 381 33.14 -9.41 9.57
C LYS A 381 32.35 -9.40 10.88
N PHE A 382 31.33 -8.55 10.98
CA PHE A 382 30.44 -8.48 12.15
C PHE A 382 29.73 -9.80 12.43
N ALA A 383 29.11 -10.39 11.41
CA ALA A 383 28.34 -11.62 11.50
C ALA A 383 29.22 -12.90 11.60
N LYS A 384 30.55 -12.76 11.47
CA LYS A 384 31.53 -13.85 11.44
C LYS A 384 31.25 -14.88 10.33
N PHE A 385 30.90 -14.38 9.13
CA PHE A 385 30.78 -15.18 7.92
C PHE A 385 31.96 -14.90 6.97
N LYS A 386 32.41 -15.91 6.23
CA LYS A 386 33.40 -15.70 5.17
C LYS A 386 32.72 -15.02 3.97
N PRO A 387 33.29 -13.97 3.36
CA PRO A 387 32.70 -13.27 2.21
C PRO A 387 32.36 -14.18 1.02
N GLU A 388 33.12 -15.26 0.85
CA GLU A 388 33.02 -16.24 -0.23
C GLU A 388 31.99 -17.33 0.06
N THR A 389 31.41 -17.35 1.26
CA THR A 389 30.39 -18.33 1.66
C THR A 389 29.23 -18.27 0.68
N ARG A 390 28.86 -19.42 0.14
CA ARG A 390 27.76 -19.58 -0.80
C ARG A 390 26.45 -19.68 -0.04
N VAL A 391 25.52 -18.76 -0.29
CA VAL A 391 24.27 -18.69 0.47
C VAL A 391 23.37 -19.91 0.25
N GLY A 392 23.46 -20.59 -0.90
CA GLY A 392 22.75 -21.85 -1.14
C GLY A 392 23.20 -23.01 -0.24
N ASN A 393 24.41 -22.94 0.32
CA ASN A 393 24.94 -23.99 1.19
C ASN A 393 24.69 -23.76 2.68
N MET A 394 24.06 -22.64 3.07
CA MET A 394 23.85 -22.30 4.48
C MET A 394 22.85 -23.25 5.15
N THR A 395 23.15 -23.64 6.38
CA THR A 395 22.25 -24.41 7.25
C THR A 395 21.11 -23.53 7.75
N ASP A 396 20.02 -24.15 8.22
CA ASP A 396 18.92 -23.38 8.84
C ASP A 396 19.40 -22.55 10.03
N GLN A 397 20.35 -23.06 10.82
CA GLN A 397 20.96 -22.32 11.93
C GLN A 397 21.80 -21.12 11.43
N GLU A 398 22.54 -21.29 10.33
CA GLU A 398 23.29 -20.19 9.71
C GLU A 398 22.36 -19.14 9.10
N LEU A 399 21.22 -19.54 8.53
CA LEU A 399 20.21 -18.60 8.01
C LEU A 399 19.55 -17.80 9.13
N VAL A 400 19.24 -18.43 10.28
CA VAL A 400 18.76 -17.72 11.48
C VAL A 400 19.80 -16.70 11.94
N LYS A 401 21.05 -17.14 12.10
CA LYS A 401 22.16 -16.25 12.48
C LYS A 401 22.35 -15.09 11.49
N LEU A 402 22.21 -15.35 10.20
CA LEU A 402 22.26 -14.32 9.15
C LEU A 402 21.12 -13.32 9.30
N SER A 403 19.89 -13.80 9.49
CA SER A 403 18.70 -12.96 9.71
C SER A 403 18.87 -12.05 10.94
N ASP A 404 19.29 -12.61 12.08
CA ASP A 404 19.48 -11.84 13.32
C ASP A 404 20.59 -10.80 13.17
N ALA A 405 21.69 -11.16 12.48
CA ALA A 405 22.77 -10.22 12.19
C ALA A 405 22.30 -9.08 11.27
N LEU A 406 21.46 -9.36 10.26
CA LEU A 406 20.92 -8.34 9.36
C LEU A 406 20.02 -7.33 10.08
N GLN A 407 19.33 -7.75 11.14
CA GLN A 407 18.45 -6.89 11.94
C GLN A 407 19.19 -6.07 13.00
N THR A 408 20.34 -6.56 13.48
CA THR A 408 21.09 -5.92 14.57
C THR A 408 22.24 -5.05 14.10
N TYR A 409 22.72 -5.23 12.86
CA TYR A 409 23.86 -4.48 12.33
C TYR A 409 23.50 -3.02 12.01
N GLU A 410 24.01 -2.07 12.82
CA GLU A 410 23.73 -0.64 12.69
C GLU A 410 24.43 0.06 11.51
N GLY A 411 25.41 -0.61 10.87
CA GLY A 411 26.20 -0.01 9.79
C GLY A 411 25.48 0.11 8.45
N PHE A 412 24.24 -0.36 8.33
CA PHE A 412 23.44 -0.17 7.12
C PHE A 412 22.88 1.26 7.06
N ARG A 413 22.96 1.87 5.88
CA ARG A 413 22.34 3.16 5.62
C ARG A 413 20.82 3.02 5.63
N SER A 414 20.10 4.06 6.05
CA SER A 414 18.64 4.08 6.03
C SER A 414 18.08 3.73 4.64
N PRO A 415 16.91 3.05 4.57
CA PRO A 415 16.19 2.74 3.34
C PRO A 415 16.03 3.94 2.40
N ASP A 416 15.99 3.66 1.09
CA ASP A 416 15.81 4.71 0.10
C ASP A 416 14.36 5.24 0.11
N PRO A 417 14.13 6.54 0.39
CA PRO A 417 12.78 7.08 0.39
C PRO A 417 12.24 7.44 -0.99
N THR A 418 13.09 7.45 -2.03
CA THR A 418 12.70 7.83 -3.40
C THR A 418 11.66 6.89 -4.02
N CYS A 419 11.47 5.70 -3.45
CA CYS A 419 10.45 4.76 -3.88
C CYS A 419 9.03 5.15 -3.46
N LEU A 420 8.91 6.06 -2.50
CA LEU A 420 7.65 6.54 -1.99
C LEU A 420 7.13 7.69 -2.87
N ALA A 421 5.81 7.72 -3.00
CA ALA A 421 5.04 8.80 -3.59
C ALA A 421 4.26 9.49 -2.45
N PRO A 422 4.90 10.37 -1.65
CA PRO A 422 4.16 11.25 -0.74
C PRO A 422 3.21 12.16 -1.52
N LEU A 423 2.24 12.78 -0.86
CA LEU A 423 1.30 13.69 -1.53
C LEU A 423 1.98 15.02 -1.88
N GLY A 424 2.86 15.51 -1.01
CA GLY A 424 3.44 16.85 -1.06
C GLY A 424 2.72 17.81 -0.12
N ALA A 425 3.48 18.77 0.43
CA ALA A 425 2.92 19.83 1.28
C ALA A 425 1.91 20.71 0.54
N GLU A 426 2.21 21.12 -0.70
CA GLU A 426 1.36 22.03 -1.49
C GLU A 426 0.01 21.40 -1.90
N PRO A 427 -0.06 20.15 -2.44
CA PRO A 427 -1.34 19.51 -2.70
C PRO A 427 -2.20 19.33 -1.44
N LEU A 428 -1.58 18.96 -0.31
CA LEU A 428 -2.28 18.81 0.96
C LEU A 428 -2.82 20.17 1.45
N GLU A 429 -2.03 21.24 1.32
CA GLU A 429 -2.44 22.60 1.63
C GLU A 429 -3.64 23.04 0.77
N LYS A 430 -3.58 22.87 -0.55
CA LYS A 430 -4.71 23.18 -1.44
C LYS A 430 -5.97 22.37 -1.10
N GLY A 431 -5.80 21.10 -0.71
CA GLY A 431 -6.89 20.24 -0.25
C GLY A 431 -7.57 20.80 1.00
N ILE A 432 -6.79 21.17 2.01
CA ILE A 432 -7.28 21.75 3.27
C ILE A 432 -7.95 23.11 3.03
N GLN A 433 -7.29 24.01 2.29
CA GLN A 433 -7.79 25.36 2.02
C GLN A 433 -9.15 25.33 1.31
N ARG A 434 -9.25 24.55 0.22
CA ARG A 434 -10.47 24.48 -0.59
C ARG A 434 -11.63 23.87 0.18
N ARG A 435 -11.36 23.01 1.16
CA ARG A 435 -12.40 22.25 1.86
C ARG A 435 -12.90 22.93 3.12
N PHE A 436 -11.99 23.49 3.91
CA PHE A 436 -12.31 24.00 5.24
C PHE A 436 -12.35 25.53 5.32
N GLU A 437 -11.77 26.23 4.34
CA GLU A 437 -11.64 27.70 4.31
C GLU A 437 -11.23 28.27 5.69
N PRO A 438 -10.08 27.85 6.25
CA PRO A 438 -9.68 28.23 7.60
C PRO A 438 -9.08 29.64 7.66
N ASP A 439 -9.11 30.26 8.84
CA ASP A 439 -8.41 31.55 9.08
C ASP A 439 -6.89 31.35 9.18
N PHE A 440 -6.47 30.17 9.67
CA PHE A 440 -5.08 29.79 9.76
C PHE A 440 -4.90 28.35 9.31
N MET A 441 -3.83 28.11 8.53
CA MET A 441 -3.41 26.77 8.21
C MET A 441 -1.89 26.65 8.13
N ALA A 442 -1.39 25.44 8.36
CA ALA A 442 0.01 25.11 8.15
C ALA A 442 0.15 23.62 7.82
N VAL A 443 1.03 23.30 6.87
CA VAL A 443 1.35 21.94 6.47
C VAL A 443 2.86 21.67 6.60
N VAL A 444 3.23 20.43 6.89
CA VAL A 444 4.62 19.95 6.89
C VAL A 444 4.70 18.56 6.29
N GLN A 445 5.66 18.37 5.41
CA GLN A 445 6.15 17.05 5.01
C GLN A 445 7.48 16.82 5.72
N ARG A 446 7.57 15.75 6.50
CA ARG A 446 8.80 15.37 7.21
C ARG A 446 9.79 14.74 6.25
N THR A 447 11.05 14.73 6.65
CA THR A 447 12.06 13.89 6.01
C THR A 447 11.69 12.43 6.18
N ALA A 448 12.00 11.61 5.18
CA ALA A 448 11.73 10.20 5.28
C ALA A 448 12.52 9.55 6.42
N SER A 449 11.87 8.58 7.06
CA SER A 449 12.42 7.75 8.14
C SER A 449 12.19 6.29 7.79
N ALA A 450 12.60 5.37 8.66
CA ALA A 450 12.38 3.95 8.46
C ALA A 450 11.97 3.27 9.75
N TYR A 451 11.16 2.22 9.62
CA TYR A 451 10.81 1.32 10.72
C TYR A 451 10.92 -0.12 10.20
N SER A 452 11.57 -1.02 10.94
CA SER A 452 11.74 -2.43 10.55
C SER A 452 12.16 -2.62 9.07
N GLY A 453 13.04 -1.76 8.54
CA GLY A 453 13.49 -1.82 7.13
C GLY A 453 12.54 -1.24 6.07
N PHE A 454 11.36 -0.72 6.44
CA PHE A 454 10.43 -0.07 5.53
C PHE A 454 10.57 1.45 5.59
N PRO A 455 10.86 2.15 4.47
CA PRO A 455 10.86 3.61 4.44
C PRO A 455 9.44 4.13 4.66
N PHE A 456 9.31 5.24 5.38
CA PHE A 456 8.06 5.96 5.53
C PHE A 456 8.27 7.48 5.56
N VAL A 457 7.23 8.22 5.16
CA VAL A 457 7.15 9.67 5.23
C VAL A 457 5.88 10.05 5.98
N VAL A 458 5.98 11.02 6.88
CA VAL A 458 4.85 11.61 7.59
C VAL A 458 4.56 12.99 7.01
N GLU A 459 3.31 13.20 6.63
CA GLU A 459 2.77 14.49 6.22
C GLU A 459 1.68 14.88 7.21
N MET A 460 1.67 16.14 7.64
CA MET A 460 0.68 16.61 8.60
C MET A 460 0.28 18.04 8.27
N GLY A 461 -0.99 18.34 8.45
CA GLY A 461 -1.58 19.66 8.31
C GLY A 461 -2.43 20.01 9.52
N ILE A 462 -2.47 21.28 9.87
CA ILE A 462 -3.40 21.82 10.86
C ILE A 462 -4.18 22.99 10.24
N ALA A 463 -5.44 23.13 10.64
CA ALA A 463 -6.31 24.21 10.22
C ALA A 463 -7.15 24.70 11.40
N TYR A 464 -7.34 26.02 11.52
CA TYR A 464 -8.02 26.65 12.64
C TYR A 464 -8.92 27.80 12.18
N GLY A 465 -10.13 27.90 12.74
CA GLY A 465 -11.05 29.00 12.49
C GLY A 465 -11.77 28.94 11.14
N GLY A 466 -12.24 30.09 10.64
CA GLY A 466 -12.92 30.21 9.36
C GLY A 466 -14.28 29.50 9.31
N LYS A 467 -14.53 28.72 8.25
CA LYS A 467 -15.76 27.93 8.07
C LYS A 467 -15.72 26.55 8.72
N ILE A 468 -14.78 26.30 9.63
CA ILE A 468 -14.73 25.05 10.38
C ILE A 468 -15.89 25.01 11.38
N GLU A 469 -16.88 24.15 11.12
CA GLU A 469 -18.09 24.02 11.96
C GLU A 469 -17.89 23.11 13.18
N THR A 470 -16.73 22.43 13.29
CA THR A 470 -16.51 21.44 14.36
C THR A 470 -16.32 22.12 15.71
N ARG A 471 -17.00 21.58 16.74
CA ARG A 471 -16.78 21.96 18.13
C ARG A 471 -15.72 21.02 18.71
N GLY A 472 -14.49 21.52 18.79
CA GLY A 472 -13.34 20.78 19.30
C GLY A 472 -12.45 20.19 18.20
N THR A 473 -11.44 19.45 18.64
CA THR A 473 -10.37 18.94 17.78
C THR A 473 -10.84 17.75 16.95
N THR A 474 -10.83 17.89 15.62
CA THR A 474 -11.19 16.82 14.67
C THR A 474 -9.94 16.32 13.94
N VAL A 475 -9.75 15.00 13.87
CA VAL A 475 -8.56 14.38 13.28
C VAL A 475 -8.92 13.56 12.04
N TYR A 476 -8.39 13.95 10.89
CA TYR A 476 -8.44 13.18 9.66
C TYR A 476 -7.17 12.35 9.52
N ARG A 477 -7.32 11.03 9.43
CA ARG A 477 -6.23 10.07 9.37
C ARG A 477 -6.14 9.44 7.98
N PHE A 478 -4.95 9.47 7.41
CA PHE A 478 -4.67 8.88 6.12
C PHE A 478 -3.46 7.95 6.18
N ALA A 479 -3.54 6.81 5.50
CA ALA A 479 -2.40 5.94 5.28
C ALA A 479 -2.33 5.54 3.80
N ASN A 480 -1.19 5.76 3.14
CA ASN A 480 -1.01 5.55 1.70
C ASN A 480 -2.16 6.15 0.86
N ARG A 481 -2.61 7.36 1.20
CA ARG A 481 -3.75 8.07 0.58
C ARG A 481 -5.10 7.36 0.73
N ILE A 482 -5.27 6.53 1.76
CA ILE A 482 -6.54 5.91 2.18
C ILE A 482 -7.04 6.61 3.44
N PRO A 483 -8.29 7.11 3.47
CA PRO A 483 -8.93 7.58 4.69
C PRO A 483 -9.19 6.45 5.68
N LEU A 484 -8.86 6.67 6.95
CA LEU A 484 -9.09 5.71 8.05
C LEU A 484 -10.28 6.18 8.90
N LEU A 485 -11.43 5.49 8.81
CA LEU A 485 -12.72 5.97 9.36
C LEU A 485 -13.24 5.19 10.57
N TYR A 486 -12.70 4.00 10.82
CA TYR A 486 -13.05 3.15 11.96
C TYR A 486 -11.88 3.03 12.92
N ASP A 487 -12.16 2.44 14.10
CA ASP A 487 -11.19 2.05 15.14
C ASP A 487 -10.22 3.16 15.59
N GLU A 488 -10.66 4.41 15.50
CA GLU A 488 -9.95 5.65 15.84
C GLU A 488 -9.27 5.59 17.21
N GLY A 489 -9.96 5.07 18.23
CA GLY A 489 -9.47 5.07 19.62
C GLY A 489 -8.14 4.33 19.83
N SER A 490 -7.75 3.47 18.89
CA SER A 490 -6.54 2.64 18.97
C SER A 490 -5.44 3.05 17.98
N ASP A 491 -5.60 4.18 17.28
CA ASP A 491 -4.65 4.63 16.27
C ASP A 491 -3.51 5.48 16.87
N VAL A 492 -2.29 5.24 16.39
CA VAL A 492 -1.08 5.96 16.82
C VAL A 492 -1.19 7.48 16.65
N VAL A 493 -1.88 7.97 15.62
CA VAL A 493 -2.08 9.40 15.40
C VAL A 493 -2.91 10.00 16.53
N LEU A 494 -4.01 9.34 16.89
CA LEU A 494 -4.89 9.84 17.94
C LEU A 494 -4.24 9.76 19.31
N LYS A 495 -3.40 8.75 19.56
CA LYS A 495 -2.53 8.70 20.73
C LYS A 495 -1.63 9.94 20.81
N VAL A 496 -0.90 10.25 19.74
CA VAL A 496 0.00 11.42 19.69
C VAL A 496 -0.76 12.75 19.85
N VAL A 497 -1.95 12.88 19.28
CA VAL A 497 -2.80 14.09 19.40
C VAL A 497 -3.34 14.26 20.82
N LYS A 498 -3.73 13.17 21.49
CA LYS A 498 -4.22 13.20 22.88
C LYS A 498 -3.09 13.48 23.88
N ASP A 499 -1.89 12.97 23.62
CA ASP A 499 -0.70 13.23 24.44
C ASP A 499 -0.21 14.69 24.36
N ALA A 500 -0.69 15.46 23.37
CA ALA A 500 -0.27 16.85 23.16
C ALA A 500 -0.95 17.81 24.14
N ASP A 501 -0.14 18.62 24.82
CA ASP A 501 -0.63 19.68 25.72
C ASP A 501 -1.03 20.94 24.92
N TRP A 502 -2.28 20.99 24.47
CA TRP A 502 -2.85 22.08 23.66
C TRP A 502 -2.87 23.45 24.35
N ASN A 503 -2.88 23.47 25.68
CA ASN A 503 -2.85 24.72 26.45
C ASN A 503 -1.54 25.47 26.24
N ARG A 504 -0.40 24.76 26.09
CA ARG A 504 0.89 25.37 25.75
C ARG A 504 0.86 26.14 24.44
N TYR A 505 -0.01 25.73 23.52
CA TYR A 505 -0.19 26.35 22.21
C TYR A 505 -1.37 27.33 22.16
N LYS A 506 -1.95 27.67 23.32
CA LYS A 506 -3.09 28.60 23.48
C LYS A 506 -4.36 28.14 22.76
N VAL A 507 -4.53 26.83 22.57
CA VAL A 507 -5.72 26.23 21.96
C VAL A 507 -6.53 25.52 23.03
N LYS A 508 -7.80 25.91 23.17
CA LYS A 508 -8.75 25.21 24.05
C LYS A 508 -9.34 24.01 23.29
N SER A 509 -8.86 22.81 23.59
CA SER A 509 -9.15 21.61 22.80
C SER A 509 -10.66 21.30 22.66
N ASP A 510 -11.45 21.61 23.69
CA ASP A 510 -12.88 21.24 23.77
C ASP A 510 -13.80 22.14 22.93
N SER A 511 -13.38 23.36 22.63
CA SER A 511 -14.23 24.36 21.97
C SER A 511 -13.61 24.98 20.72
N ALA A 512 -12.37 24.63 20.39
CA ALA A 512 -11.67 25.20 19.26
C ALA A 512 -12.17 24.59 17.94
N PRO A 513 -12.50 25.41 16.92
CA PRO A 513 -12.72 24.94 15.55
C PRO A 513 -11.36 24.56 14.94
N PHE A 514 -10.88 23.35 15.26
CA PHE A 514 -9.51 22.92 15.00
C PHE A 514 -9.47 21.55 14.32
N ILE A 515 -8.77 21.49 13.20
CA ILE A 515 -8.63 20.30 12.37
C ILE A 515 -7.16 19.90 12.30
N ILE A 516 -6.90 18.60 12.44
CA ILE A 516 -5.60 17.99 12.22
C ILE A 516 -5.77 16.98 11.10
N VAL A 517 -4.93 17.07 10.08
CA VAL A 517 -4.84 16.10 8.98
C VAL A 517 -3.50 15.40 9.09
N SER A 518 -3.50 14.08 9.11
CA SER A 518 -2.28 13.25 9.18
C SER A 518 -2.24 12.28 8.01
N HIS A 519 -1.09 12.10 7.41
CA HIS A 519 -0.87 11.14 6.35
C HIS A 519 0.44 10.39 6.55
N ILE A 520 0.35 9.07 6.62
CA ILE A 520 1.49 8.16 6.73
C ILE A 520 1.66 7.44 5.39
N CYS A 521 2.81 7.63 4.75
CA CYS A 521 3.15 7.06 3.46
C CYS A 521 4.28 6.05 3.64
N SER A 522 4.10 4.78 3.23
CA SER A 522 5.14 3.74 3.33
C SER A 522 4.93 2.62 2.29
N THR A 523 6.00 1.87 1.99
CA THR A 523 5.90 0.63 1.18
C THR A 523 5.06 -0.44 1.88
N ARG A 524 5.05 -0.42 3.21
CA ARG A 524 4.18 -1.25 4.04
C ARG A 524 3.71 -0.38 5.19
N VAL A 525 2.39 -0.27 5.41
CA VAL A 525 1.86 0.42 6.59
C VAL A 525 1.61 -0.64 7.66
N PRO A 526 2.03 -0.43 8.93
CA PRO A 526 1.85 -1.42 9.98
C PRO A 526 0.42 -1.32 10.53
N TYR A 527 -0.58 -1.84 9.80
CA TYR A 527 -1.96 -1.86 10.29
C TYR A 527 -2.13 -2.86 11.46
N LYS A 528 -2.98 -2.55 12.45
CA LYS A 528 -3.30 -3.50 13.53
C LYS A 528 -4.26 -4.61 13.07
N THR A 529 -5.09 -4.33 12.07
CA THR A 529 -6.09 -5.27 11.51
C THR A 529 -5.93 -5.42 10.00
N VAL A 530 -6.39 -6.56 9.45
CA VAL A 530 -6.45 -6.81 7.99
C VAL A 530 -7.37 -5.80 7.28
N GLY A 531 -8.36 -5.28 8.02
CA GLY A 531 -9.28 -4.25 7.53
C GLY A 531 -8.65 -2.88 7.30
N LYS A 532 -7.39 -2.64 7.70
CA LYS A 532 -6.63 -1.40 7.48
C LYS A 532 -7.27 -0.12 8.04
N GLU A 533 -7.89 -0.17 9.23
CA GLU A 533 -8.61 0.99 9.80
C GLU A 533 -7.77 1.79 10.82
N ASN A 534 -6.66 1.23 11.30
CA ASN A 534 -5.80 1.84 12.31
C ASN A 534 -4.33 1.44 12.13
N VAL A 535 -3.43 2.38 12.40
CA VAL A 535 -1.98 2.17 12.35
C VAL A 535 -1.45 1.76 13.73
N ALA A 536 -0.56 0.77 13.74
CA ALA A 536 0.07 0.24 14.94
C ALA A 536 1.08 1.21 15.56
N ASP A 537 1.22 1.10 16.88
CA ASP A 537 2.10 1.96 17.68
C ASP A 537 3.56 1.50 17.52
N ARG A 538 4.21 1.97 16.45
CA ARG A 538 5.65 1.80 16.24
C ARG A 538 6.40 3.03 16.78
N PRO A 539 7.44 2.86 17.63
CA PRO A 539 8.14 4.00 18.24
C PRO A 539 8.69 5.01 17.23
N GLU A 540 9.18 4.56 16.09
CA GLU A 540 9.75 5.39 15.03
C GLU A 540 8.67 6.26 14.36
N ILE A 541 7.50 5.68 14.08
CA ILE A 541 6.35 6.39 13.51
C ILE A 541 5.79 7.39 14.53
N GLU A 542 5.61 6.97 15.79
CA GLU A 542 5.12 7.81 16.87
C GLU A 542 6.02 9.05 17.06
N LYS A 543 7.34 8.85 17.06
CA LYS A 543 8.32 9.93 17.19
C LYS A 543 8.19 10.95 16.06
N GLU A 544 8.13 10.51 14.80
CA GLU A 544 8.01 11.44 13.67
C GLU A 544 6.66 12.16 13.62
N LEU A 545 5.56 11.49 13.98
CA LEU A 545 4.25 12.14 14.13
C LEU A 545 4.29 13.23 15.20
N ARG A 546 4.90 12.95 16.36
CA ARG A 546 5.04 13.91 17.46
C ARG A 546 5.88 15.12 17.04
N LEU A 547 6.99 14.91 16.32
CA LEU A 547 7.83 15.99 15.82
C LEU A 547 7.11 16.85 14.77
N ALA A 548 6.34 16.23 13.87
CA ALA A 548 5.51 16.94 12.89
C ALA A 548 4.45 17.81 13.58
N LEU A 549 3.72 17.23 14.55
CA LEU A 549 2.69 17.93 15.30
C LEU A 549 3.27 19.11 16.08
N GLN A 550 4.37 18.91 16.81
CA GLN A 550 5.04 19.99 17.55
C GLN A 550 5.50 21.14 16.64
N PHE A 551 6.02 20.83 15.45
CA PHE A 551 6.42 21.84 14.49
C PHE A 551 5.25 22.72 14.04
N LEU A 552 4.11 22.10 13.73
CA LEU A 552 2.89 22.80 13.33
C LEU A 552 2.28 23.59 14.50
N SER A 553 2.19 22.98 15.68
CA SER A 553 1.62 23.62 16.87
C SER A 553 2.40 24.87 17.31
N ARG A 554 3.73 24.91 17.08
CA ARG A 554 4.52 26.14 17.29
C ARG A 554 4.10 27.28 16.35
N LYS A 555 3.82 26.99 15.07
CA LYS A 555 3.31 27.99 14.12
C LYS A 555 1.93 28.50 14.54
N LEU A 556 1.04 27.59 14.94
CA LEU A 556 -0.29 27.94 15.45
C LEU A 556 -0.22 28.82 16.69
N SER A 557 0.67 28.50 17.64
CA SER A 557 0.85 29.32 18.84
C SER A 557 1.26 30.76 18.51
N GLY A 558 2.05 30.97 17.45
CA GLY A 558 2.38 32.30 16.95
C GLY A 558 1.14 33.06 16.48
N TYR A 559 0.30 32.41 15.68
CA TYR A 559 -0.98 32.97 15.22
C TYR A 559 -1.95 33.26 16.38
N MET A 560 -2.15 32.31 17.29
CA MET A 560 -3.02 32.47 18.47
C MET A 560 -2.57 33.60 19.38
N SER A 561 -1.25 33.81 19.51
CA SER A 561 -0.71 34.93 20.28
C SER A 561 -1.08 36.28 19.67
N LYS A 562 -0.96 36.41 18.34
CA LYS A 562 -1.34 37.63 17.62
C LYS A 562 -2.85 37.89 17.70
N LYS A 563 -3.66 36.85 17.48
CA LYS A 563 -5.12 36.93 17.61
C LYS A 563 -5.55 37.37 19.02
N GLY A 564 -4.94 36.80 20.06
CA GLY A 564 -5.21 37.20 21.44
C GLY A 564 -4.83 38.65 21.75
N GLN A 565 -3.74 39.16 21.17
CA GLN A 565 -3.34 40.57 21.30
C GLN A 565 -4.34 41.50 20.61
N ALA A 566 -4.80 41.16 19.40
CA ALA A 566 -5.81 41.92 18.68
C ALA A 566 -7.15 41.96 19.43
N GLU A 567 -7.60 40.83 19.97
CA GLU A 567 -8.82 40.78 20.79
C GLU A 567 -8.69 41.59 22.08
N ALA A 568 -7.52 41.56 22.74
CA ALA A 568 -7.27 42.36 23.93
C ALA A 568 -7.25 43.87 23.62
N ALA A 569 -6.64 44.26 22.51
CA ALA A 569 -6.63 45.65 22.03
C ALA A 569 -8.05 46.13 21.72
N LYS A 570 -8.86 45.31 21.03
CA LYS A 570 -10.28 45.61 20.75
C LYS A 570 -11.11 45.76 22.03
N LYS A 571 -10.92 44.85 23.01
CA LYS A 571 -11.58 44.96 24.33
C LYS A 571 -11.16 46.24 25.06
N ARG A 572 -9.88 46.59 25.03
CA ARG A 572 -9.34 47.82 25.64
C ARG A 572 -9.94 49.07 24.99
N ALA A 573 -9.96 49.14 23.66
CA ALA A 573 -10.57 50.24 22.92
C ALA A 573 -12.07 50.39 23.23
N ASN A 574 -12.81 49.28 23.32
CA ASN A 574 -14.23 49.29 23.70
C ASN A 574 -14.45 49.78 25.14
N LEU A 575 -13.59 49.35 26.09
CA LEU A 575 -13.62 49.83 27.46
C LEU A 575 -13.35 51.34 27.52
N TYR A 576 -12.33 51.81 26.81
CA TYR A 576 -11.98 53.22 26.75
C TYR A 576 -13.11 54.06 26.16
N SER A 577 -13.72 53.63 25.05
CA SER A 577 -14.88 54.31 24.48
C SER A 577 -16.04 54.47 25.47
N LYS A 578 -16.25 53.48 26.36
CA LYS A 578 -17.30 53.54 27.39
C LYS A 578 -16.92 54.40 28.61
N TYR A 579 -15.68 54.32 29.08
CA TYR A 579 -15.28 54.90 30.37
C TYR A 579 -14.57 56.27 30.26
N LEU A 580 -13.84 56.56 29.17
CA LEU A 580 -13.17 57.87 29.01
C LEU A 580 -14.16 59.06 29.09
N PRO A 581 -15.34 59.01 28.46
CA PRO A 581 -16.31 60.11 28.57
C PRO A 581 -16.75 60.37 30.01
N LEU A 582 -17.01 59.30 30.78
CA LEU A 582 -17.42 59.39 32.19
C LEU A 582 -16.29 59.96 33.06
N VAL A 583 -15.05 59.54 32.84
CA VAL A 583 -13.88 60.08 33.56
C VAL A 583 -13.68 61.55 33.23
N ALA A 584 -13.80 61.94 31.95
CA ALA A 584 -13.69 63.33 31.52
C ALA A 584 -14.77 64.21 32.18
N GLN A 585 -16.01 63.72 32.24
CA GLN A 585 -17.11 64.40 32.92
C GLN A 585 -16.82 64.59 34.42
N PHE A 586 -16.52 63.51 35.16
CA PHE A 586 -16.27 63.58 36.60
C PHE A 586 -15.07 64.46 36.96
N CYS A 587 -13.98 64.40 36.17
CA CYS A 587 -12.83 65.28 36.39
C CYS A 587 -13.16 66.76 36.14
N THR A 588 -14.07 67.05 35.21
CA THR A 588 -14.53 68.42 34.92
C THR A 588 -15.36 68.97 36.08
N GLU A 589 -16.29 68.16 36.59
CA GLU A 589 -17.11 68.47 37.77
C GLU A 589 -16.23 68.70 39.02
N LEU A 590 -15.31 67.78 39.32
CA LEU A 590 -14.40 67.87 40.48
C LEU A 590 -13.46 69.08 40.44
N SER A 591 -13.01 69.48 39.25
CA SER A 591 -12.08 70.60 39.08
C SER A 591 -12.77 71.97 39.00
N GLY A 592 -14.11 72.02 39.02
CA GLY A 592 -14.89 73.26 38.90
C GLY A 592 -14.73 73.95 37.53
N LYS A 593 -14.23 73.24 36.52
CA LYS A 593 -14.04 73.78 35.16
C LYS A 593 -15.27 73.53 34.30
N LYS A 594 -15.49 74.37 33.28
CA LYS A 594 -16.62 74.22 32.33
C LYS A 594 -16.30 73.39 31.08
N LYS A 595 -15.01 73.14 30.83
CA LYS A 595 -14.55 72.49 29.59
C LYS A 595 -13.97 71.13 29.91
N GLU A 596 -14.48 70.11 29.23
CA GLU A 596 -13.99 68.75 29.35
C GLU A 596 -12.59 68.58 28.75
N PRO A 597 -11.75 67.71 29.34
CA PRO A 597 -10.51 67.26 28.71
C PRO A 597 -10.77 66.70 27.31
N ASN A 598 -9.87 66.92 26.36
CA ASN A 598 -10.03 66.42 24.99
C ASN A 598 -9.74 64.91 24.92
N TYR A 599 -10.72 64.10 25.34
CA TYR A 599 -10.66 62.64 25.34
C TYR A 599 -10.90 62.03 23.94
N GLU A 600 -11.56 62.76 23.04
CA GLU A 600 -11.85 62.31 21.67
C GLU A 600 -10.58 62.05 20.86
N LYS A 601 -9.53 62.84 21.08
CA LYS A 601 -8.23 62.63 20.42
C LYS A 601 -7.59 61.30 20.83
N MET A 602 -7.70 60.92 22.10
CA MET A 602 -7.15 59.66 22.62
C MET A 602 -7.89 58.44 22.06
N ILE A 603 -9.21 58.54 21.91
CA ILE A 603 -10.03 57.48 21.28
C ILE A 603 -9.67 57.33 19.80
N LYS A 604 -9.45 58.44 19.07
CA LYS A 604 -9.06 58.45 17.65
C LYS A 604 -7.65 57.90 17.41
N GLU A 605 -6.68 58.24 18.26
CA GLU A 605 -5.30 57.73 18.14
C GLU A 605 -5.25 56.21 18.35
N GLU A 606 -6.01 55.68 19.31
CA GLU A 606 -6.00 54.24 19.59
C GLU A 606 -6.79 53.42 18.54
N THR A 607 -7.83 53.99 17.94
CA THR A 607 -8.54 53.37 16.82
C THR A 607 -7.74 53.41 15.51
N ALA A 608 -6.95 54.45 15.26
CA ALA A 608 -6.09 54.56 14.08
C ALA A 608 -4.94 53.53 14.07
N ILE A 609 -4.37 53.22 15.25
CA ILE A 609 -3.35 52.17 15.42
C ILE A 609 -3.93 50.78 15.09
N ASN A 610 -5.17 50.50 15.46
CA ASN A 610 -5.81 49.21 15.18
C ASN A 610 -6.05 48.99 13.67
N ASN A 611 -6.45 50.03 12.93
CA ASN A 611 -6.69 49.93 11.48
C ASN A 611 -5.39 49.77 10.65
N THR A 612 -4.24 50.19 11.19
CA THR A 612 -2.95 50.04 10.49
C THR A 612 -2.35 48.64 10.64
N ASP A 613 -2.67 47.93 11.72
CA ASP A 613 -2.28 46.53 11.88
C ASP A 613 -3.17 45.59 11.04
N GLU A 614 -4.48 45.84 10.92
CA GLU A 614 -5.37 45.10 10.00
C GLU A 614 -4.98 45.26 8.52
N ASN A 615 -4.56 46.45 8.08
CA ASN A 615 -4.17 46.67 6.67
C ASN A 615 -2.84 45.99 6.29
N LYS A 616 -1.92 45.78 7.25
CA LYS A 616 -0.71 44.97 7.02
C LYS A 616 -1.00 43.48 6.93
N GLU A 617 -2.18 43.01 7.36
CA GLU A 617 -2.62 41.61 7.27
C GLU A 617 -3.03 41.19 5.86
N VAL A 618 -3.45 42.13 5.01
CA VAL A 618 -3.85 41.84 3.62
C VAL A 618 -2.63 41.71 2.70
N GLU A 619 -1.57 42.51 2.90
CA GLU A 619 -0.40 42.51 2.02
C GLU A 619 0.63 41.40 2.31
N LYS A 620 0.63 40.79 3.51
CA LYS A 620 1.58 39.72 3.86
C LYS A 620 1.06 38.29 3.65
N ASN A 621 -0.22 38.14 3.34
CA ASN A 621 -0.87 36.86 3.04
C ASN A 621 -1.29 36.74 1.56
N GLY A 622 -0.79 37.62 0.69
CA GLY A 622 -0.93 37.56 -0.77
C GLY A 622 0.18 36.76 -1.44
#